data_AF-A0A2H0QLE1-F1
#
_entry.id   AF-A0A2H0QLE1-F1
#
_cell.length_a   1.000
_cell.length_b   1.000
_cell.length_c   1.000
_cell.angle_alpha   90.00
_cell.angle_beta   90.00
_cell.angle_gamma   90.00
#
_symmetry.space_group_name_H-M   'P 1'
#
loop_
_entity.id
_entity.type
_entity.pdbx_description
1 polymer ?
#
loop_
_entity_poly.entity_id
_entity_poly.type
_entity_poly.pdbx_seq_one_letter_code
_entity_poly.pdbx_strand_id
1 'polypeptide(L)'
;MFTFQSLIFLCLFLYSNIVLGEVDADGFEIVSSKPSEKSLKRINESYVSKIKPIFTHKCLACHGTYESLPWYYQLPGAKHLMDHDMTEAKSKMNMSQGFPFEGHGSPADDLDALRRSIQKDNMPPLQYRLLHWGSKLTPDEITIIDQWISESQEILRK
;
A
#
# COMPACT_ATOMS: atom_id res chain seq x y z
N MET A 1 33.13 49.81 11.03
CA MET A 1 31.82 50.22 10.50
C MET A 1 31.38 49.11 9.55
N PHE A 2 30.82 48.03 10.11
CA PHE A 2 30.34 46.89 9.33
C PHE A 2 28.94 47.22 8.83
N THR A 3 28.76 47.23 7.51
CA THR A 3 27.53 47.65 6.85
C THR A 3 26.42 46.64 7.12
N PHE A 4 25.22 47.17 7.39
CA PHE A 4 23.98 46.45 7.77
C PHE A 4 23.55 45.33 6.79
N GLN A 5 24.17 45.23 5.61
CA GLN A 5 23.83 44.30 4.55
C GLN A 5 24.23 42.84 4.86
N SER A 6 25.26 42.61 5.68
CA SER A 6 25.78 41.25 5.95
C SER A 6 24.99 40.48 7.02
N LEU A 7 24.13 41.14 7.80
CA LEU A 7 23.29 40.49 8.81
C LEU A 7 21.97 39.93 8.24
N ILE A 8 21.53 40.42 7.08
CA ILE A 8 20.26 39.99 6.46
C ILE A 8 20.43 38.62 5.76
N PHE A 9 21.59 38.36 5.16
CA PHE A 9 21.86 37.09 4.47
C PHE A 9 22.04 35.89 5.40
N LEU A 10 22.46 36.11 6.65
CA LEU A 10 22.54 35.05 7.68
C LEU A 10 21.15 34.69 8.25
N CYS A 11 20.16 35.56 8.12
CA CYS A 11 18.80 35.28 8.58
C CYS A 11 18.00 34.42 7.58
N LEU A 12 18.24 34.57 6.27
CA LEU A 12 17.47 33.86 5.24
C LEU A 12 17.82 32.36 5.13
N PHE A 13 19.01 31.93 5.58
CA PHE A 13 19.40 30.51 5.56
C PHE A 13 18.96 29.72 6.80
N LEU A 14 18.51 30.38 7.87
CA LEU A 14 18.03 29.70 9.09
C LEU A 14 16.52 29.42 9.08
N TYR A 15 15.76 29.96 8.13
CA TYR A 15 14.30 29.78 8.04
C TYR A 15 13.84 28.68 7.05
N SER A 16 14.74 27.95 6.41
CA SER A 16 14.36 26.95 5.38
C SER A 16 13.95 25.57 5.92
N ASN A 17 13.55 25.44 7.18
CA ASN A 17 13.02 24.18 7.73
C ASN A 17 11.60 24.35 8.34
N ILE A 18 10.77 25.21 7.76
CA ILE A 18 9.33 25.16 8.02
C ILE A 18 8.72 24.26 6.96
N VAL A 19 8.47 23.01 7.35
CA VAL A 19 7.55 22.12 6.64
C VAL A 19 6.18 22.79 6.73
N LEU A 20 5.72 23.40 5.64
CA LEU A 20 4.37 23.95 5.56
C LEU A 20 3.39 22.76 5.59
N GLY A 21 2.74 22.56 6.73
CA GLY A 21 1.60 21.64 6.86
C GLY A 21 0.45 22.11 5.96
N GLU A 22 -0.24 21.16 5.35
CA GLU A 22 -1.41 21.44 4.53
C GLU A 22 -2.55 21.93 5.44
N VAL A 23 -3.09 23.11 5.13
CA VAL A 23 -4.22 23.74 5.83
C VAL A 23 -5.45 23.55 4.98
N ASP A 24 -6.58 23.20 5.60
CA ASP A 24 -7.85 23.11 4.88
C ASP A 24 -8.37 24.51 4.47
N ALA A 25 -9.45 24.54 3.68
CA ALA A 25 -10.06 25.77 3.20
C ALA A 25 -10.54 26.72 4.33
N ASP A 26 -10.67 26.20 5.55
CA ASP A 26 -11.11 26.91 6.74
C ASP A 26 -9.94 27.28 7.67
N GLY A 27 -8.69 27.00 7.26
CA GLY A 27 -7.48 27.39 7.98
C GLY A 27 -7.14 26.51 9.19
N PHE A 28 -7.72 25.32 9.30
CA PHE A 28 -7.36 24.32 10.29
C PHE A 28 -6.18 23.48 9.78
N GLU A 29 -5.19 23.26 10.65
CA GLU A 29 -4.08 22.36 10.34
C GLU A 29 -4.64 20.95 10.13
N ILE A 30 -4.43 20.37 8.94
CA ILE A 30 -4.85 19.00 8.68
C ILE A 30 -3.93 18.09 9.52
N VAL A 31 -4.36 17.77 10.75
CA VAL A 31 -3.78 16.72 11.58
C VAL A 31 -4.24 15.36 11.04
N SER A 32 -3.86 15.06 9.80
CA SER A 32 -3.68 13.69 9.37
C SER A 32 -2.23 13.36 9.69
N SER A 33 -1.99 12.85 10.89
CA SER A 33 -0.64 12.42 11.27
C SER A 33 -0.29 11.22 10.40
N LYS A 34 0.28 11.50 9.22
CA LYS A 34 0.86 10.50 8.35
C LYS A 34 1.70 9.57 9.22
N PRO A 35 1.54 8.23 9.12
CA PRO A 35 2.26 7.31 9.99
C PRO A 35 3.77 7.59 9.97
N SER A 36 4.42 7.45 11.12
CA SER A 36 5.86 7.71 11.20
C SER A 36 6.63 6.81 10.22
N GLU A 37 7.63 7.37 9.54
CA GLU A 37 8.48 6.63 8.59
C GLU A 37 9.11 5.39 9.24
N LYS A 38 9.49 5.51 10.52
CA LYS A 38 10.04 4.41 11.32
C LYS A 38 9.02 3.27 11.49
N SER A 39 7.76 3.61 11.77
CA SER A 39 6.66 2.64 11.90
C SER A 39 6.44 1.91 10.57
N LEU A 40 6.38 2.63 9.46
CA LEU A 40 6.19 2.05 8.11
C LEU A 40 7.34 1.12 7.72
N LYS A 41 8.59 1.55 7.97
CA LYS A 41 9.77 0.71 7.71
C LYS A 41 9.74 -0.60 8.48
N ARG A 42 9.39 -0.56 9.77
CA ARG A 42 9.28 -1.76 10.63
C ARG A 42 8.22 -2.73 10.10
N ILE A 43 7.07 -2.21 9.69
CA ILE A 43 6.00 -3.03 9.10
C ILE A 43 6.49 -3.65 7.79
N ASN A 44 7.13 -2.86 6.93
CA ASN A 44 7.64 -3.34 5.64
C ASN A 44 8.69 -4.46 5.79
N GLU A 45 9.58 -4.40 6.79
CA GLU A 45 10.54 -5.49 7.07
C GLU A 45 9.85 -6.82 7.36
N SER A 46 8.78 -6.81 8.16
CA SER A 46 7.98 -8.00 8.45
C SER A 46 7.13 -8.44 7.24
N TYR A 47 6.61 -7.49 6.46
CA TYR A 47 5.89 -7.76 5.22
C TYR A 47 6.77 -8.51 4.22
N VAL A 48 7.96 -7.98 3.94
CA VAL A 48 8.90 -8.56 2.97
C VAL A 48 9.31 -9.99 3.36
N SER A 49 9.54 -10.23 4.65
CA SER A 49 10.05 -11.52 5.14
C SER A 49 8.97 -12.59 5.30
N LYS A 50 7.75 -12.23 5.74
CA LYS A 50 6.70 -13.20 6.10
C LYS A 50 5.53 -13.23 5.12
N ILE A 51 5.13 -12.08 4.60
CA ILE A 51 3.84 -11.91 3.89
C ILE A 51 4.02 -11.89 2.39
N LYS A 52 5.05 -11.19 1.90
CA LYS A 52 5.34 -11.08 0.47
C LYS A 52 5.44 -12.45 -0.23
N PRO A 53 6.05 -13.51 0.35
CA PRO A 53 6.05 -14.83 -0.28
C PRO A 53 4.65 -15.39 -0.53
N ILE A 54 3.71 -15.21 0.41
CA ILE A 54 2.31 -15.62 0.24
C ILE A 54 1.68 -14.75 -0.86
N PHE A 55 1.85 -13.43 -0.80
CA PHE A 55 1.22 -12.51 -1.74
C PHE A 55 1.72 -12.71 -3.18
N THR A 56 2.98 -13.06 -3.38
CA THR A 56 3.53 -13.38 -4.70
C THR A 56 2.72 -14.45 -5.42
N HIS A 57 2.19 -15.45 -4.69
CA HIS A 57 1.44 -16.54 -5.28
C HIS A 57 -0.08 -16.32 -5.31
N LYS A 58 -0.61 -15.42 -4.47
CA LYS A 58 -2.05 -15.28 -4.21
C LYS A 58 -2.64 -13.94 -4.67
N CYS A 59 -1.85 -12.85 -4.64
CA CYS A 59 -2.35 -11.48 -4.80
C CYS A 59 -1.66 -10.71 -5.94
N LEU A 60 -0.33 -10.86 -6.08
CA LEU A 60 0.47 -9.97 -6.92
C LEU A 60 0.24 -10.12 -8.43
N ALA A 61 -0.37 -11.23 -8.87
CA ALA A 61 -0.75 -11.39 -10.28
C ALA A 61 -1.68 -10.26 -10.78
N CYS A 62 -2.54 -9.71 -9.91
CA CYS A 62 -3.41 -8.58 -10.24
C CYS A 62 -2.99 -7.29 -9.53
N HIS A 63 -2.54 -7.39 -8.27
CA HIS A 63 -2.21 -6.21 -7.45
C HIS A 63 -0.76 -5.73 -7.59
N GLY A 64 0.14 -6.53 -8.16
CA GLY A 64 1.58 -6.23 -8.31
C GLY A 64 1.98 -5.75 -9.71
N THR A 65 3.26 -5.83 -10.05
CA THR A 65 3.76 -5.49 -11.40
C THR A 65 3.35 -6.58 -12.42
N TYR A 66 3.10 -6.17 -13.67
CA TYR A 66 2.61 -7.07 -14.73
C TYR A 66 3.74 -7.87 -15.40
N GLU A 67 4.56 -8.55 -14.62
CA GLU A 67 5.78 -9.19 -15.11
C GLU A 67 5.58 -10.65 -15.59
N SER A 68 4.45 -11.29 -15.26
CA SER A 68 4.22 -12.71 -15.59
C SER A 68 2.77 -13.01 -15.99
N LEU A 69 2.34 -12.42 -17.10
CA LEU A 69 1.00 -12.67 -17.66
C LEU A 69 0.96 -14.02 -18.41
N PRO A 70 -0.17 -14.75 -18.34
CA PRO A 70 -0.32 -16.02 -19.06
C PRO A 70 -0.31 -15.81 -20.58
N TRP A 71 0.05 -16.85 -21.34
CA TRP A 71 0.15 -16.78 -22.80
C TRP A 71 -1.13 -16.29 -23.50
N TYR A 72 -2.30 -16.62 -22.94
CA TYR A 72 -3.61 -16.23 -23.49
C TYR A 72 -3.95 -14.75 -23.25
N TYR A 73 -3.16 -14.01 -22.46
CA TYR A 73 -3.31 -12.57 -22.29
C TYR A 73 -3.22 -11.80 -23.63
N GLN A 74 -2.55 -12.36 -24.64
CA GLN A 74 -2.46 -11.73 -25.96
C GLN A 74 -3.74 -11.88 -26.80
N LEU A 75 -4.67 -12.76 -26.40
CA LEU A 75 -5.90 -12.99 -27.15
C LEU A 75 -6.89 -11.82 -26.93
N PRO A 76 -7.50 -11.28 -28.01
CA PRO A 76 -8.57 -10.30 -27.90
C PRO A 76 -9.72 -10.84 -27.01
N GLY A 77 -10.33 -9.98 -26.21
CA GLY A 77 -11.32 -10.37 -25.19
C GLY A 77 -10.66 -10.74 -23.86
N ALA A 78 -9.82 -11.78 -23.82
CA ALA A 78 -9.08 -12.16 -22.62
C ALA A 78 -8.18 -11.01 -22.13
N LYS A 79 -7.44 -10.37 -23.05
CA LYS A 79 -6.66 -9.17 -22.77
C LYS A 79 -7.48 -8.08 -22.09
N HIS A 80 -8.63 -7.74 -22.68
CA HIS A 80 -9.45 -6.62 -22.23
C HIS A 80 -10.05 -6.87 -20.85
N LEU A 81 -10.55 -8.10 -20.62
CA LEU A 81 -11.06 -8.52 -19.31
C LEU A 81 -9.96 -8.47 -18.24
N MET A 82 -8.79 -9.04 -18.54
CA MET A 82 -7.66 -9.03 -17.59
C MET A 82 -7.16 -7.62 -17.31
N ASP A 83 -7.02 -6.78 -18.33
CA ASP A 83 -6.61 -5.37 -18.15
C ASP A 83 -7.61 -4.61 -17.27
N HIS A 84 -8.91 -4.81 -17.50
CA HIS A 84 -9.97 -4.24 -16.68
C HIS A 84 -9.86 -4.70 -15.22
N ASP A 85 -9.82 -6.01 -14.98
CA ASP A 85 -9.77 -6.59 -13.63
C ASP A 85 -8.51 -6.15 -12.87
N MET A 86 -7.35 -6.14 -13.53
CA MET A 86 -6.09 -5.68 -12.93
C MET A 86 -6.11 -4.17 -12.63
N THR A 87 -6.70 -3.37 -13.51
CA THR A 87 -6.84 -1.92 -13.31
C THR A 87 -7.78 -1.63 -12.15
N GLU A 88 -8.93 -2.31 -12.09
CA GLU A 88 -9.88 -2.19 -10.98
C GLU A 88 -9.24 -2.64 -9.66
N ALA A 89 -8.57 -3.80 -9.64
CA ALA A 89 -7.88 -4.31 -8.46
C ALA A 89 -6.87 -3.30 -7.90
N LYS A 90 -6.01 -2.71 -8.76
CA LYS A 90 -5.03 -1.71 -8.36
C LYS A 90 -5.63 -0.38 -7.94
N SER A 91 -6.79 0.00 -8.50
CA SER A 91 -7.50 1.21 -8.06
C SER A 91 -7.97 1.10 -6.60
N LYS A 92 -8.19 -0.12 -6.11
CA LYS A 92 -8.57 -0.39 -4.71
C LYS A 92 -7.36 -0.67 -3.82
N MET A 93 -6.37 -1.37 -4.34
CA MET A 93 -5.15 -1.70 -3.63
C MET A 93 -4.02 -2.02 -4.61
N ASN A 94 -3.03 -1.15 -4.71
CA ASN A 94 -1.86 -1.33 -5.56
C ASN A 94 -0.67 -1.75 -4.68
N MET A 95 -0.19 -2.96 -4.90
CA MET A 95 0.94 -3.57 -4.19
C MET A 95 2.23 -3.54 -5.00
N SER A 96 2.28 -2.80 -6.12
CA SER A 96 3.42 -2.80 -7.04
C SER A 96 4.72 -2.36 -6.38
N GLN A 97 4.66 -1.45 -5.40
CA GLN A 97 5.83 -0.96 -4.63
C GLN A 97 6.02 -1.69 -3.29
N GLY A 98 5.16 -2.65 -2.95
CA GLY A 98 5.14 -3.27 -1.62
C GLY A 98 4.39 -2.42 -0.59
N PHE A 99 4.72 -2.58 0.70
CA PHE A 99 4.10 -1.82 1.79
C PHE A 99 4.86 -0.50 2.04
N PRO A 100 4.19 0.63 2.30
CA PRO A 100 2.72 0.81 2.34
C PRO A 100 2.08 0.65 0.96
N PHE A 101 0.89 0.05 0.93
CA PHE A 101 0.16 -0.13 -0.31
C PHE A 101 -0.35 1.23 -0.83
N GLU A 102 -0.53 1.31 -2.14
CA GLU A 102 -1.13 2.45 -2.81
C GLU A 102 -2.57 2.12 -3.20
N GLY A 103 -3.30 3.08 -3.78
CA GLY A 103 -4.68 2.89 -4.24
C GLY A 103 -5.62 3.83 -3.53
N HIS A 104 -6.14 3.42 -2.37
CA HIS A 104 -7.12 4.24 -1.64
C HIS A 104 -7.05 4.05 -0.12
N GLY A 105 -6.69 5.13 0.58
CA GLY A 105 -6.78 5.22 2.05
C GLY A 105 -5.43 5.38 2.73
N SER A 106 -5.46 5.38 4.06
CA SER A 106 -4.24 5.30 4.86
C SER A 106 -3.71 3.85 4.93
N PRO A 107 -2.44 3.63 5.30
CA PRO A 107 -1.93 2.28 5.53
C PRO A 107 -2.75 1.46 6.55
N ALA A 108 -3.43 2.12 7.49
CA ALA A 108 -4.33 1.45 8.44
C ALA A 108 -5.63 0.99 7.77
N ASP A 109 -6.20 1.82 6.89
CA ASP A 109 -7.42 1.50 6.13
C ASP A 109 -7.16 0.33 5.16
N ASP A 110 -5.98 0.32 4.52
CA ASP A 110 -5.56 -0.77 3.63
C ASP A 110 -5.45 -2.10 4.38
N LEU A 111 -4.85 -2.08 5.58
CA LEU A 111 -4.74 -3.24 6.45
C LEU A 111 -6.12 -3.78 6.86
N ASP A 112 -7.07 -2.90 7.17
CA ASP A 112 -8.46 -3.28 7.46
C ASP A 112 -9.19 -3.83 6.23
N ALA A 113 -9.01 -3.21 5.06
CA ALA A 113 -9.60 -3.67 3.81
C ALA A 113 -9.07 -5.06 3.41
N LEU A 114 -7.77 -5.28 3.59
CA LEU A 114 -7.11 -6.56 3.39
C LEU A 114 -7.68 -7.62 4.32
N ARG A 115 -7.78 -7.35 5.63
CA ARG A 115 -8.37 -8.27 6.61
C ARG A 115 -9.79 -8.67 6.23
N ARG A 116 -10.64 -7.69 5.91
CA ARG A 116 -12.03 -7.95 5.49
C ARG A 116 -12.07 -8.83 4.24
N SER A 117 -11.16 -8.64 3.29
CA SER A 117 -11.14 -9.41 2.04
C SER A 117 -10.74 -10.86 2.27
N ILE A 118 -9.68 -11.10 3.05
CA ILE A 118 -9.23 -12.48 3.34
C ILE A 118 -10.24 -13.24 4.23
N GLN A 119 -10.92 -12.56 5.16
CA GLN A 119 -11.91 -13.18 6.04
C GLN A 119 -13.24 -13.50 5.32
N LYS A 120 -13.61 -12.69 4.31
CA LYS A 120 -14.82 -12.94 3.51
C LYS A 120 -14.63 -14.01 2.42
N ASP A 121 -13.43 -14.55 2.26
CA ASP A 121 -13.07 -15.54 1.22
C ASP A 121 -13.47 -15.07 -0.21
N ASN A 122 -13.48 -13.74 -0.42
CA ASN A 122 -13.87 -13.13 -1.69
C ASN A 122 -12.65 -12.86 -2.60
N MET A 123 -11.43 -13.04 -2.07
CA MET A 123 -10.18 -12.87 -2.78
C MET A 123 -9.33 -14.16 -2.74
N PRO A 124 -8.86 -14.66 -3.90
CA PRO A 124 -9.17 -14.17 -5.25
C PRO A 124 -10.63 -14.43 -5.66
N PRO A 125 -11.17 -13.63 -6.60
CA PRO A 125 -12.52 -13.82 -7.12
C PRO A 125 -12.74 -15.24 -7.63
N LEU A 126 -13.97 -15.75 -7.51
CA LEU A 126 -14.29 -17.14 -7.86
C LEU A 126 -13.88 -17.48 -9.31
N GLN A 127 -14.15 -16.59 -10.26
CA GLN A 127 -13.78 -16.78 -11.67
C GLN A 127 -12.27 -16.98 -11.87
N TYR A 128 -11.45 -16.29 -11.08
CA TYR A 128 -10.00 -16.46 -11.12
C TYR A 128 -9.61 -17.84 -10.55
N ARG A 129 -10.21 -18.24 -9.43
CA ARG A 129 -9.94 -19.55 -8.79
C ARG A 129 -10.30 -20.75 -9.67
N LEU A 130 -11.30 -20.62 -10.56
CA LEU A 130 -11.65 -21.68 -11.51
C LEU A 130 -10.53 -21.98 -12.50
N LEU A 131 -9.79 -20.95 -12.93
CA LEU A 131 -8.65 -21.08 -13.84
C LEU A 131 -7.32 -21.30 -13.08
N HIS A 132 -7.26 -20.81 -11.85
CA HIS A 132 -6.07 -20.80 -11.00
C HIS A 132 -6.37 -21.48 -9.66
N TRP A 133 -6.64 -22.79 -9.69
CA TRP A 133 -7.02 -23.61 -8.54
C TRP A 133 -6.10 -23.48 -7.30
N GLY A 134 -4.81 -23.21 -7.49
CA GLY A 134 -3.83 -22.98 -6.42
C GLY A 134 -3.81 -21.57 -5.81
N SER A 135 -4.64 -20.65 -6.31
CA SER A 135 -4.61 -19.23 -5.90
C SER A 135 -5.40 -18.93 -4.63
N LYS A 136 -6.20 -19.88 -4.12
CA LYS A 136 -6.94 -19.71 -2.87
C LYS A 136 -5.99 -19.67 -1.67
N LEU A 137 -6.25 -18.77 -0.72
CA LEU A 137 -5.55 -18.73 0.55
C LEU A 137 -5.90 -19.95 1.42
N THR A 138 -4.91 -20.56 2.05
CA THR A 138 -5.11 -21.62 3.05
C THR A 138 -5.48 -21.03 4.41
N PRO A 139 -6.09 -21.81 5.33
CA PRO A 139 -6.34 -21.35 6.70
C PRO A 139 -5.07 -20.85 7.41
N ASP A 140 -3.95 -21.56 7.25
CA ASP A 140 -2.67 -21.18 7.85
C ASP A 140 -2.13 -19.86 7.27
N GLU A 141 -2.24 -19.67 5.95
CA GLU A 141 -1.87 -18.41 5.29
C GLU A 141 -2.73 -17.24 5.81
N ILE A 142 -4.05 -17.44 5.97
CA ILE A 142 -4.95 -16.44 6.53
C ILE A 142 -4.53 -16.08 7.95
N THR A 143 -4.22 -17.06 8.81
CA THR A 143 -3.75 -16.79 10.18
C THR A 143 -2.46 -15.99 10.20
N ILE A 144 -1.48 -16.34 9.34
CA ILE A 144 -0.20 -15.62 9.25
C ILE A 144 -0.43 -14.15 8.82
N ILE A 145 -1.27 -13.93 7.80
CA ILE A 145 -1.59 -12.58 7.32
C ILE A 145 -2.34 -11.81 8.40
N ASP A 146 -3.36 -12.39 9.03
CA ASP A 146 -4.18 -11.72 10.03
C ASP A 146 -3.37 -11.30 11.27
N GLN A 147 -2.43 -12.15 11.70
CA GLN A 147 -1.49 -11.81 12.76
C GLN A 147 -0.61 -10.60 12.37
N TRP A 148 -0.04 -10.61 11.16
CA TRP A 148 0.77 -9.49 10.68
C TRP A 148 -0.04 -8.19 10.59
N ILE A 149 -1.31 -8.25 10.15
CA ILE A 149 -2.20 -7.08 10.11
C ILE A 149 -2.41 -6.52 11.52
N SER A 150 -2.69 -7.38 12.51
CA SER A 150 -2.87 -6.96 13.90
C SER A 150 -1.62 -6.27 14.45
N GLU A 151 -0.45 -6.89 14.29
CA GLU A 151 0.82 -6.33 14.72
C GLU A 151 1.11 -4.98 14.04
N SER A 152 0.76 -4.85 12.76
CA SER A 152 0.97 -3.63 11.98
C SER A 152 0.05 -2.49 12.43
N GLN A 153 -1.23 -2.77 12.67
CA GLN A 153 -2.17 -1.77 13.21
C GLN A 153 -1.75 -1.25 14.59
N GLU A 154 -1.25 -2.14 15.44
CA GLU A 154 -0.68 -1.78 16.74
C GLU A 154 0.54 -0.86 16.62
N ILE A 155 1.34 -1.02 15.56
CA ILE A 155 2.48 -0.14 15.27
C ILE A 155 2.01 1.23 14.75
N LEU A 156 0.95 1.28 13.95
CA LEU A 156 0.43 2.52 13.36
C LEU A 156 -0.33 3.40 14.37
N ARG A 157 -0.88 2.80 15.42
CA ARG A 157 -1.60 3.50 16.50
C ARG A 157 -0.68 4.18 17.52
N LYS A 158 0.61 3.82 17.53
CA LYS A 158 1.63 4.34 18.46
C LYS A 158 2.42 5.47 17.83
#